data_AF-A0A2P8H1J8-F1
#
_entry.id   AF-A0A2P8H1J8-F1
#
_cell.length_a   1.000
_cell.length_b   1.000
_cell.length_c   1.000
_cell.angle_alpha   90.00
_cell.angle_beta   90.00
_cell.angle_gamma   90.00
#
_symmetry.space_group_name_H-M   'P 1'
#
loop_
_entity.id
_entity.type
_entity.pdbx_description
1 polymer ?
#
loop_
_entity_poly.entity_id
_entity_poly.type
_entity_poly.pdbx_seq_one_letter_code
_entity_poly.pdbx_strand_id
1 'polypeptide(L)'
;MIKRGWLCGIVSAVLFLAACGMAQAEDYIEQNYAFVDAVANNGSSSDRAMMYRSEQSLADTAAELSQVQEPDQVGEVVEGRQVLVYSDEFVILTEDPDNPGSTLVEVAGEEFVRNTYHPGFFTGMFVGSFLSNRFGPTWVQTQGNRCSRGGCYSGGGSYRSFPSTSTYGRGSTFRGGGPGVGK
;
A
#
# COMPACT_ATOMS: atom_id res chain seq x y z
N MET A 1 15.88 56.59 34.77
CA MET A 1 16.26 55.89 33.52
C MET A 1 16.70 54.46 33.88
N ILE A 2 16.51 53.50 32.95
CA ILE A 2 16.82 52.04 33.01
C ILE A 2 15.65 51.23 33.62
N LYS A 3 14.63 50.79 32.86
CA LYS A 3 14.46 49.79 31.76
C LYS A 3 13.70 48.55 32.30
N ARG A 4 12.45 48.41 31.84
CA ARG A 4 11.49 47.33 32.15
C ARG A 4 12.06 45.98 31.70
N GLY A 5 12.22 45.04 32.65
CA GLY A 5 12.45 43.63 32.36
C GLY A 5 11.10 42.93 32.20
N TRP A 6 10.73 42.64 30.96
CA TRP A 6 9.60 41.81 30.59
C TRP A 6 10.09 40.36 30.58
N LEU A 7 9.64 39.55 31.54
CA LEU A 7 9.89 38.10 31.56
C LEU A 7 8.55 37.41 31.28
N CYS A 8 8.26 37.28 29.99
CA CYS A 8 7.36 36.26 29.47
C CYS A 8 8.18 35.02 29.16
N GLY A 9 7.65 33.84 29.49
CA GLY A 9 8.07 32.60 28.86
C GLY A 9 8.47 31.51 29.85
N ILE A 10 7.56 30.56 30.05
CA ILE A 10 7.69 29.17 29.56
C ILE A 10 6.33 28.53 29.83
N VAL A 11 5.47 28.47 28.81
CA VAL A 11 4.35 27.53 28.79
C VAL A 11 4.92 26.29 28.09
N SER A 12 5.41 25.34 28.88
CA SER A 12 5.71 24.00 28.37
C SER A 12 4.40 23.33 28.00
N ALA A 13 4.07 23.38 26.71
CA ALA A 13 3.10 22.46 26.13
C ALA A 13 3.76 21.08 26.09
N VAL A 14 3.53 20.29 27.13
CA VAL A 14 3.74 18.85 27.08
C VAL A 14 2.70 18.31 26.12
N LEU A 15 3.10 18.18 24.84
CA LEU A 15 2.36 17.40 23.86
C LEU A 15 2.36 15.96 24.37
N PHE A 16 1.20 15.53 24.87
CA PHE A 16 0.90 14.13 25.08
C PHE A 16 1.03 13.42 23.72
N LEU A 17 2.20 12.82 23.47
CA LEU A 17 2.31 11.72 22.53
C LEU A 17 1.54 10.54 23.14
N ALA A 18 0.21 10.59 23.01
CA ALA A 18 -0.60 9.39 23.06
C ALA A 18 -0.25 8.59 21.80
N ALA A 19 0.82 7.80 21.88
CA ALA A 19 0.94 6.57 21.11
C ALA A 19 -0.11 5.60 21.67
N CYS A 20 -1.40 5.93 21.50
CA CYS A 20 -2.46 4.94 21.60
C CYS A 20 -2.18 3.95 20.48
N GLY A 21 -2.23 2.65 20.79
CA GLY A 21 -2.03 1.56 19.85
C GLY A 21 -2.99 1.70 18.66
N MET A 22 -2.54 2.41 17.63
CA MET A 22 -3.20 2.56 16.35
C MET A 22 -3.37 1.14 15.79
N ALA A 23 -4.61 0.71 15.65
CA ALA A 23 -4.91 -0.39 14.76
C ALA A 23 -4.34 0.01 13.40
N GLN A 24 -3.38 -0.76 12.90
CA GLN A 24 -2.82 -0.50 11.58
C GLN A 24 -3.85 -0.92 10.54
N ALA A 25 -3.94 -0.18 9.43
CA ALA A 25 -4.84 -0.51 8.35
C ALA A 25 -4.60 -1.94 7.84
N GLU A 26 -3.33 -2.36 7.72
CA GLU A 26 -2.94 -3.74 7.43
C GLU A 26 -3.60 -4.74 8.40
N ASP A 27 -3.37 -4.58 9.71
CA ASP A 27 -3.92 -5.49 10.73
C ASP A 27 -5.45 -5.59 10.66
N TYR A 28 -6.12 -4.48 10.41
CA TYR A 28 -7.57 -4.43 10.27
C TYR A 28 -8.04 -5.15 9.00
N ILE A 29 -7.38 -4.91 7.86
CA ILE A 29 -7.69 -5.58 6.59
C ILE A 29 -7.53 -7.10 6.73
N GLU A 30 -6.41 -7.56 7.32
CA GLU A 30 -6.14 -8.98 7.52
C GLU A 30 -7.20 -9.69 8.37
N GLN A 31 -7.77 -8.98 9.35
CA GLN A 31 -8.75 -9.54 10.28
C GLN A 31 -10.18 -9.51 9.75
N ASN A 32 -10.53 -8.53 8.91
CA ASN A 32 -11.91 -8.26 8.53
C ASN A 32 -12.25 -8.59 7.08
N TYR A 33 -11.26 -8.62 6.17
CA TYR A 33 -11.49 -8.82 4.74
C TYR A 33 -11.11 -10.23 4.29
N ALA A 34 -11.78 -10.72 3.23
CA ALA A 34 -11.53 -12.05 2.72
C ALA A 34 -10.23 -12.07 1.90
N PHE A 35 -9.26 -12.90 2.27
CA PHE A 35 -8.03 -13.08 1.49
C PHE A 35 -8.34 -13.62 0.09
N VAL A 36 -7.70 -13.03 -0.94
CA VAL A 36 -7.89 -13.40 -2.35
C VAL A 36 -6.61 -13.97 -2.96
N ASP A 37 -5.51 -13.23 -2.91
CA ASP A 37 -4.23 -13.65 -3.52
C ASP A 37 -3.04 -12.92 -2.88
N ALA A 38 -1.82 -13.37 -3.19
CA ALA A 38 -0.59 -12.71 -2.78
C ALA A 38 0.46 -12.74 -3.89
N VAL A 39 1.11 -11.60 -4.08
CA VAL A 39 2.20 -11.40 -5.02
C VAL A 39 3.46 -11.05 -4.24
N ALA A 40 4.56 -11.76 -4.47
CA ALA A 40 5.83 -11.46 -3.83
C ALA A 40 6.95 -11.41 -4.86
N ASN A 41 7.91 -10.52 -4.64
CA ASN A 41 9.20 -10.55 -5.29
C ASN A 41 10.20 -11.21 -4.32
N ASN A 42 10.98 -12.16 -4.84
CA ASN A 42 11.73 -13.14 -4.04
C ASN A 42 12.93 -12.47 -3.34
N GLY A 43 12.71 -11.83 -2.19
CA GLY A 43 13.78 -11.14 -1.45
C GLY A 43 13.51 -10.79 0.01
N SER A 44 12.31 -10.33 0.38
CA SER A 44 11.97 -9.91 1.76
C SER A 44 10.46 -9.95 2.02
N SER A 45 10.04 -9.88 3.29
CA SER A 45 8.62 -9.80 3.67
C SER A 45 7.95 -8.46 3.33
N SER A 46 8.72 -7.41 3.07
CA SER A 46 8.27 -6.09 2.63
C SER A 46 8.15 -5.96 1.11
N ASP A 47 8.70 -6.92 0.36
CA ASP A 47 8.66 -6.98 -1.10
C ASP A 47 7.50 -7.86 -1.59
N ARG A 48 6.30 -7.59 -1.03
CA ARG A 48 5.05 -8.29 -1.39
C ARG A 48 3.87 -7.33 -1.44
N ALA A 49 2.84 -7.74 -2.16
CA ALA A 49 1.51 -7.20 -2.13
C ALA A 49 0.51 -8.31 -1.80
N MET A 50 -0.35 -8.06 -0.83
CA MET A 50 -1.39 -8.97 -0.37
C MET A 50 -2.74 -8.44 -0.83
N MET A 51 -3.60 -9.30 -1.37
CA MET A 51 -4.89 -8.90 -1.91
C MET A 51 -6.04 -9.53 -1.12
N TYR A 52 -6.99 -8.69 -0.75
CA TYR A 52 -8.19 -9.02 0.01
C TYR A 52 -9.43 -8.49 -0.71
N ARG A 53 -10.62 -8.90 -0.25
CA ARG A 53 -11.91 -8.40 -0.70
C ARG A 53 -12.69 -7.87 0.50
N SER A 54 -13.11 -6.61 0.39
CA SER A 54 -14.17 -6.01 1.20
C SER A 54 -15.50 -6.19 0.50
N GLU A 55 -16.53 -6.59 1.24
CA GLU A 55 -17.91 -6.70 0.72
C GLU A 55 -18.59 -5.32 0.54
N GLN A 56 -17.87 -4.23 0.81
CA GLN A 56 -18.37 -2.86 0.69
C GLN A 56 -17.91 -2.18 -0.61
N SER A 57 -18.59 -1.09 -0.94
CA SER A 57 -18.23 -0.24 -2.08
C SER A 57 -16.85 0.40 -1.91
N LEU A 58 -16.27 0.90 -3.00
CA LEU A 58 -14.96 1.54 -2.96
C LEU A 58 -14.94 2.74 -2.00
N ALA A 59 -16.00 3.56 -2.05
CA ALA A 59 -16.12 4.74 -1.20
C ALA A 59 -16.28 4.38 0.28
N ASP A 60 -17.11 3.36 0.59
CA ASP A 60 -17.33 2.91 1.97
C ASP A 60 -16.08 2.25 2.54
N THR A 61 -15.40 1.41 1.75
CA THR A 61 -14.12 0.78 2.13
C THR A 61 -13.05 1.85 2.40
N ALA A 62 -12.94 2.87 1.53
CA ALA A 62 -12.00 3.97 1.73
C ALA A 62 -12.30 4.76 3.01
N ALA A 63 -13.57 5.05 3.28
CA ALA A 63 -14.01 5.78 4.46
C ALA A 63 -13.81 4.96 5.75
N GLU A 64 -14.05 3.66 5.71
CA GLU A 64 -13.80 2.74 6.82
C GLU A 64 -12.32 2.69 7.18
N LEU A 65 -11.45 2.43 6.20
CA LEU A 65 -10.01 2.36 6.44
C LEU A 65 -9.43 3.69 6.93
N SER A 66 -9.91 4.81 6.39
CA SER A 66 -9.49 6.14 6.85
C SER A 66 -9.93 6.47 8.28
N GLN A 67 -10.97 5.81 8.80
CA GLN A 67 -11.38 5.91 10.21
C GLN A 67 -10.57 5.00 11.13
N VAL A 68 -10.15 3.83 10.62
CA VAL A 68 -9.26 2.90 11.34
C VAL A 68 -7.89 3.55 11.55
N GLN A 69 -7.32 4.09 10.48
CA GLN A 69 -6.04 4.80 10.49
C GLN A 69 -6.10 5.95 9.49
N GLU A 70 -5.72 7.16 9.93
CA GLU A 70 -5.65 8.30 9.02
C GLU A 70 -4.49 8.10 8.01
N PRO A 71 -4.75 8.11 6.68
CA PRO A 71 -3.70 7.98 5.69
C PRO A 71 -2.85 9.25 5.57
N ASP A 72 -1.55 9.11 5.32
CA ASP A 72 -0.64 10.21 5.02
C ASP A 72 -1.05 10.96 3.74
N GLN A 73 -1.63 10.24 2.78
CA GLN A 73 -2.15 10.78 1.54
C GLN A 73 -3.31 9.93 1.03
N VAL A 74 -4.40 10.58 0.65
CA VAL A 74 -5.52 9.96 -0.08
C VAL A 74 -5.43 10.37 -1.55
N GLY A 75 -5.39 9.41 -2.45
CA GLY A 75 -5.43 9.64 -3.89
C GLY A 75 -6.85 9.91 -4.39
N GLU A 76 -6.96 10.54 -5.56
CA GLU A 76 -8.24 10.70 -6.24
C GLU A 76 -8.77 9.37 -6.79
N VAL A 77 -10.09 9.26 -6.89
CA VAL A 77 -10.73 8.10 -7.52
C VAL A 77 -10.62 8.24 -9.04
N VAL A 78 -9.95 7.29 -9.67
CA VAL A 78 -9.76 7.25 -11.13
C VAL A 78 -10.04 5.86 -11.66
N GLU A 79 -11.00 5.75 -12.57
CA GLU A 79 -11.39 4.48 -13.22
C GLU A 79 -11.68 3.35 -12.20
N GLY A 80 -12.51 3.64 -11.19
CA GLY A 80 -12.87 2.65 -10.16
C GLY A 80 -11.71 2.24 -9.25
N ARG A 81 -10.67 3.08 -9.15
CA ARG A 81 -9.48 2.83 -8.33
C ARG A 81 -9.16 4.03 -7.45
N GLN A 82 -8.63 3.75 -6.26
CA GLN A 82 -8.14 4.76 -5.33
C GLN A 82 -6.93 4.21 -4.57
N VAL A 83 -6.04 5.08 -4.10
CA VAL A 83 -4.92 4.70 -3.24
C VAL A 83 -4.99 5.46 -1.92
N LEU A 84 -4.79 4.76 -0.81
CA LEU A 84 -4.55 5.29 0.52
C LEU A 84 -3.09 5.01 0.85
N VAL A 85 -2.32 6.05 1.14
CA VAL A 85 -0.89 5.92 1.43
C VAL A 85 -0.68 6.07 2.92
N TYR A 86 -0.01 5.09 3.52
CA TYR A 86 0.39 5.10 4.92
C TYR A 86 1.91 5.24 5.04
N SER A 87 2.43 5.16 6.26
CA SER A 87 3.85 5.37 6.52
C SER A 87 4.73 4.35 5.80
N ASP A 88 4.41 3.06 5.89
CA ASP A 88 5.24 1.96 5.34
C ASP A 88 4.58 1.15 4.22
N GLU A 89 3.36 1.52 3.82
CA GLU A 89 2.54 0.75 2.89
C GLU A 89 1.58 1.61 2.06
N PHE A 90 1.11 1.01 0.96
CA PHE A 90 0.11 1.55 0.07
C PHE A 90 -1.08 0.59 0.04
N VAL A 91 -2.26 1.09 0.40
CA VAL A 91 -3.51 0.35 0.24
C VAL A 91 -4.21 0.83 -1.01
N ILE A 92 -4.34 -0.06 -1.98
CA ILE A 92 -4.88 0.22 -3.30
C ILE A 92 -6.25 -0.44 -3.41
N LEU A 93 -7.27 0.39 -3.57
CA LEU A 93 -8.66 0.00 -3.69
C LEU A 93 -9.03 -0.07 -5.17
N THR A 94 -9.67 -1.15 -5.58
CA THR A 94 -10.17 -1.34 -6.95
C THR A 94 -11.57 -1.94 -6.88
N GLU A 95 -12.54 -1.38 -7.61
CA GLU A 95 -13.86 -2.01 -7.76
C GLU A 95 -13.70 -3.46 -8.25
N ASP A 96 -14.37 -4.42 -7.61
CA ASP A 96 -14.29 -5.82 -8.02
C ASP A 96 -15.20 -6.05 -9.24
N PRO A 97 -14.64 -6.33 -10.45
CA PRO A 97 -15.44 -6.52 -11.65
C PRO A 97 -16.25 -7.82 -11.62
N ASP A 98 -15.81 -8.81 -10.84
CA ASP A 98 -16.48 -10.11 -10.70
C ASP A 98 -17.57 -10.07 -9.62
N ASN A 99 -17.51 -9.09 -8.70
CA ASN A 99 -18.44 -8.94 -7.57
C ASN A 99 -18.89 -7.48 -7.43
N PRO A 100 -19.89 -7.04 -8.21
CA PRO A 100 -20.34 -5.64 -8.20
C PRO A 100 -20.77 -5.16 -6.81
N GLY A 101 -20.28 -3.99 -6.41
CA GLY A 101 -20.53 -3.41 -5.10
C GLY A 101 -19.53 -3.82 -4.02
N SER A 102 -18.59 -4.71 -4.33
CA SER A 102 -17.46 -5.07 -3.48
C SER A 102 -16.15 -4.47 -4.00
N THR A 103 -15.12 -4.47 -3.16
CA THR A 103 -13.84 -3.79 -3.42
C THR A 103 -12.68 -4.76 -3.21
N LEU A 104 -11.80 -4.86 -4.19
CA LEU A 104 -10.48 -5.46 -4.04
C LEU A 104 -9.56 -4.49 -3.31
N VAL A 105 -8.91 -4.99 -2.27
CA VAL A 105 -8.02 -4.24 -1.38
C VAL A 105 -6.63 -4.85 -1.48
N GLU A 106 -5.72 -4.17 -2.16
CA GLU A 106 -4.33 -4.58 -2.29
C GLU A 106 -3.46 -3.80 -1.30
N VAL A 107 -2.85 -4.52 -0.35
CA VAL A 107 -1.91 -4.01 0.64
C VAL A 107 -0.50 -4.25 0.12
N ALA A 108 0.17 -3.19 -0.33
CA ALA A 108 1.49 -3.26 -0.93
C ALA A 108 2.54 -2.53 -0.09
N GLY A 109 3.58 -3.24 0.33
CA GLY A 109 4.69 -2.64 1.08
C GLY A 109 5.43 -1.57 0.26
N GLU A 110 6.00 -0.59 0.95
CA GLU A 110 6.72 0.52 0.31
C GLU A 110 7.81 0.03 -0.68
N GLU A 111 8.58 -0.99 -0.29
CA GLU A 111 9.64 -1.56 -1.14
C GLU A 111 9.07 -2.19 -2.42
N PHE A 112 7.96 -2.93 -2.30
CA PHE A 112 7.29 -3.54 -3.44
C PHE A 112 6.78 -2.47 -4.42
N VAL A 113 6.17 -1.39 -3.91
CA VAL A 113 5.72 -0.26 -4.73
C VAL A 113 6.89 0.40 -5.44
N ARG A 114 7.94 0.72 -4.69
CA ARG A 114 9.15 1.36 -5.21
C ARG A 114 9.83 0.53 -6.29
N ASN A 115 9.87 -0.79 -6.15
CA ASN A 115 10.66 -1.69 -6.98
C ASN A 115 9.87 -2.36 -8.10
N THR A 116 8.54 -2.38 -8.03
CA THR A 116 7.73 -3.20 -8.94
C THR A 116 6.72 -2.37 -9.72
N TYR A 117 6.11 -1.34 -9.12
CA TYR A 117 5.05 -0.60 -9.80
C TYR A 117 5.55 0.31 -10.92
N HIS A 118 4.72 0.44 -11.95
CA HIS A 118 4.83 1.51 -12.94
C HIS A 118 4.36 2.83 -12.32
N PRO A 119 5.17 3.91 -12.33
CA PRO A 119 4.82 5.18 -11.66
C PRO A 119 3.53 5.81 -12.20
N GLY A 120 3.28 5.63 -13.50
CA GLY A 120 2.03 6.06 -14.16
C GLY A 120 0.74 5.49 -13.56
N PHE A 121 0.79 4.36 -12.84
CA PHE A 121 -0.37 3.83 -12.10
C PHE A 121 -0.89 4.86 -11.09
N PHE A 122 0.01 5.51 -10.38
CA PHE A 122 -0.30 6.46 -9.31
C PHE A 122 -0.48 7.90 -9.79
N THR A 123 0.09 8.25 -10.94
CA THR A 123 0.02 9.61 -11.50
C THR A 123 -1.43 10.05 -11.72
N GLY A 124 -2.31 9.16 -12.20
CA GLY A 124 -3.72 9.47 -12.40
C GLY A 124 -4.44 9.84 -11.10
N MET A 125 -4.10 9.19 -9.99
CA MET A 125 -4.70 9.42 -8.67
C MET A 125 -4.07 10.62 -7.92
N PHE A 126 -3.30 11.47 -8.62
CA PHE A 126 -2.67 12.69 -8.09
C PHE A 126 -1.70 12.52 -6.91
N VAL A 127 -1.20 11.31 -6.64
CA VAL A 127 -0.19 11.08 -5.58
C VAL A 127 1.26 11.14 -6.09
N GLY A 128 1.49 11.52 -7.36
CA GLY A 128 2.83 11.49 -7.98
C GLY A 128 3.86 12.42 -7.32
N SER A 129 3.44 13.59 -6.81
CA SER A 129 4.31 14.50 -6.06
C SER A 129 4.71 13.91 -4.70
N PHE A 130 3.76 13.27 -4.02
CA PHE A 130 4.00 12.53 -2.78
C PHE A 130 5.04 11.42 -3.00
N LEU A 131 4.87 10.61 -4.05
CA LEU A 131 5.83 9.55 -4.40
C LEU A 131 7.23 10.11 -4.70
N SER A 132 7.31 11.26 -5.35
CA SER A 132 8.61 11.91 -5.63
C SER A 132 9.29 12.39 -4.34
N ASN A 133 8.54 12.85 -3.35
CA ASN A 133 9.09 13.19 -2.04
C ASN A 133 9.51 11.95 -1.26
N ARG A 134 8.74 10.85 -1.35
CA ARG A 134 9.01 9.59 -0.64
C ARG A 134 10.17 8.80 -1.23
N PHE A 135 10.20 8.61 -2.54
CA PHE A 135 11.18 7.77 -3.24
C PHE A 135 12.34 8.54 -3.88
N GLY A 136 12.28 9.87 -3.84
CA GLY A 136 13.27 10.76 -4.42
C GLY A 136 12.82 11.37 -5.75
N PRO A 137 13.33 12.57 -6.09
CA PRO A 137 12.81 13.41 -7.17
C PRO A 137 13.01 12.83 -8.57
N THR A 138 13.87 11.83 -8.71
CA THR A 138 14.15 11.13 -9.98
C THR A 138 13.43 9.79 -10.11
N TRP A 139 12.70 9.33 -9.08
CA TRP A 139 12.12 7.99 -9.07
C TRP A 139 11.14 7.80 -10.22
N VAL A 140 10.24 8.76 -10.46
CA VAL A 140 9.25 8.67 -11.55
C VAL A 140 9.93 8.48 -12.92
N GLN A 141 11.01 9.22 -13.18
CA GLN A 141 11.74 9.16 -14.45
C GLN A 141 12.55 7.87 -14.56
N THR A 142 13.32 7.51 -13.52
CA THR A 142 14.15 6.30 -13.51
C THR A 142 13.27 5.05 -13.59
N GLN A 143 12.21 5.00 -12.81
CA GLN A 143 11.28 3.89 -12.80
C GLN A 143 10.47 3.82 -14.09
N GLY A 144 9.98 4.94 -14.62
CA GLY A 144 9.30 4.99 -15.91
C GLY A 144 10.19 4.45 -17.05
N ASN A 145 11.47 4.85 -17.07
CA ASN A 145 12.45 4.34 -18.04
C ASN A 145 12.76 2.85 -17.88
N ARG A 146 12.70 2.32 -16.66
CA ARG A 146 12.81 0.88 -16.40
C ARG A 146 11.57 0.17 -16.92
N CYS A 147 10.39 0.67 -16.57
CA CYS A 147 9.12 0.05 -16.90
C CYS A 147 8.75 0.12 -18.38
N SER A 148 9.28 1.09 -19.14
CA SER A 148 9.14 1.12 -20.60
C SER A 148 9.81 -0.07 -21.30
N ARG A 149 10.73 -0.75 -20.60
CA ARG A 149 11.35 -2.02 -21.04
C ARG A 149 10.57 -3.26 -20.60
N GLY A 150 9.42 -3.08 -19.94
CA GLY A 150 8.59 -4.14 -19.39
C GLY A 150 8.95 -4.55 -17.96
N GLY A 151 8.22 -5.54 -17.43
CA GLY A 151 8.50 -6.15 -16.13
C GLY A 151 8.02 -5.35 -14.90
N CYS A 152 7.27 -4.26 -15.10
CA CYS A 152 6.63 -3.54 -14.00
C CYS A 152 5.19 -4.01 -13.79
N TYR A 153 4.79 -4.01 -12.53
CA TYR A 153 3.43 -4.25 -12.10
C TYR A 153 2.57 -3.02 -12.37
N SER A 154 1.40 -3.24 -12.94
CA SER A 154 0.46 -2.19 -13.36
C SER A 154 -0.74 -2.05 -12.42
N GLY A 155 -0.79 -2.81 -11.32
CA GLY A 155 -1.92 -2.83 -10.40
C GLY A 155 -3.19 -3.43 -10.99
N GLY A 156 -4.24 -3.50 -10.17
CA GLY A 156 -5.62 -3.64 -10.64
C GLY A 156 -6.11 -5.06 -10.90
N GLY A 157 -5.87 -5.99 -9.97
CA GLY A 157 -6.68 -7.22 -9.86
C GLY A 157 -6.65 -8.18 -11.06
N SER A 158 -5.87 -7.94 -12.11
CA SER A 158 -5.62 -8.93 -13.16
C SER A 158 -4.53 -9.88 -12.67
N TYR A 159 -4.96 -10.90 -11.93
CA TYR A 159 -4.20 -11.95 -11.21
C TYR A 159 -3.15 -12.74 -12.04
N ARG A 160 -2.75 -12.29 -13.24
CA ARG A 160 -1.89 -13.06 -14.17
C ARG A 160 -0.86 -12.27 -14.97
N SER A 161 -0.73 -10.96 -14.79
CA SER A 161 0.10 -10.16 -15.69
C SER A 161 1.32 -9.53 -14.99
N PHE A 162 2.17 -10.37 -14.41
CA PHE A 162 3.60 -10.15 -14.64
C PHE A 162 3.88 -10.61 -16.08
N PRO A 163 4.35 -9.74 -17.00
CA PRO A 163 5.00 -10.25 -18.18
C PRO A 163 6.20 -11.08 -17.69
N SER A 164 6.16 -12.37 -18.00
CA SER A 164 7.03 -13.45 -17.51
C SER A 164 8.49 -13.36 -17.96
N THR A 165 9.07 -12.16 -17.98
CA THR A 165 10.47 -11.94 -18.38
C THR A 165 11.43 -11.85 -17.18
N SER A 166 10.97 -12.15 -15.96
CA SER A 166 11.87 -12.53 -14.86
C SER A 166 11.47 -13.89 -14.31
N THR A 167 12.36 -14.85 -14.52
CA THR A 167 12.23 -16.24 -14.09
C THR A 167 12.29 -16.34 -12.57
N TYR A 168 11.20 -16.15 -11.84
CA TYR A 168 11.19 -16.45 -10.39
C TYR A 168 9.81 -16.94 -9.92
N GLY A 169 9.74 -18.22 -9.52
CA GLY A 169 8.83 -18.66 -8.47
C GLY A 169 7.47 -19.26 -8.84
N ARG A 170 7.39 -20.24 -9.76
CA ARG A 170 6.41 -21.33 -9.55
C ARG A 170 6.94 -22.19 -8.39
N GLY A 171 6.49 -21.93 -7.17
CA GLY A 171 6.72 -22.87 -6.07
C GLY A 171 6.85 -22.22 -4.70
N SER A 172 5.72 -21.99 -4.04
CA SER A 172 5.64 -22.16 -2.59
C SER A 172 4.33 -22.88 -2.27
N THR A 173 4.44 -24.21 -2.22
CA THR A 173 3.48 -25.07 -1.56
C THR A 173 3.44 -24.71 -0.07
N PHE A 174 2.42 -23.96 0.34
CA PHE A 174 1.91 -24.03 1.72
C PHE A 174 1.20 -25.38 1.89
N ARG A 175 1.94 -26.45 2.23
CA ARG A 175 1.36 -27.68 2.82
C ARG A 175 2.34 -28.29 3.81
N GLY A 176 2.04 -28.10 5.08
CA GLY A 176 2.67 -28.83 6.17
C GLY A 176 2.37 -30.33 6.13
N GLY A 177 3.21 -31.10 6.82
CA GLY A 177 2.92 -32.48 7.20
C GLY A 177 4.00 -33.50 6.87
N GLY A 178 4.96 -33.68 7.79
CA GLY A 178 5.44 -34.98 8.29
C GLY A 178 6.21 -35.94 7.35
N PRO A 179 7.39 -36.46 7.76
CA PRO A 179 8.09 -37.50 7.02
C PRO A 179 7.44 -38.87 7.27
N GLY A 180 6.97 -39.52 6.20
CA GLY A 180 6.35 -40.85 6.30
C GLY A 180 5.97 -41.46 4.95
N VAL A 181 6.96 -41.79 4.12
CA VAL A 181 6.75 -42.71 2.98
C VAL A 181 7.10 -44.13 3.43
N GLY A 182 6.05 -44.90 3.67
CA GLY A 182 6.11 -46.35 3.77
C GLY A 182 5.53 -46.99 2.51
N LYS A 183 6.18 -48.10 2.13
CA LYS A 183 5.84 -49.12 1.12
C LYS A 183 6.18 -48.77 -0.32
#